data_AF-A0A3N5MQ87-F1
#
_entry.id   AF-A0A3N5MQ87-F1
#
_cell.length_a   1.000
_cell.length_b   1.000
_cell.length_c   1.000
_cell.angle_alpha   90.00
_cell.angle_beta   90.00
_cell.angle_gamma   90.00
#
_symmetry.space_group_name_H-M   'P 1'
#
loop_
_entity.id
_entity.type
_entity.pdbx_description
1 polymer ?
#
loop_
_entity_poly.entity_id
_entity_poly.type
_entity_poly.pdbx_seq_one_letter_code
_entity_poly.pdbx_strand_id
1 'polypeptide(L)' 'MAEILPFRGLRYDPSRVALDDVVAPPYDVISPDEAAGLRARSPYNAVAVDLPTATPGEG' A
#
# COMPACT_ATOMS: atom_id res chain seq x y z
N MET A 1 23.22 21.09 4.76
CA MET A 1 21.87 20.91 5.35
C MET A 1 20.97 20.42 4.22
N ALA A 2 20.14 19.41 4.43
CA ALA A 2 19.24 18.93 3.37
C ALA A 2 18.19 20.01 3.07
N GLU A 3 17.97 20.29 1.80
CA GLU A 3 16.90 21.17 1.35
C GLU A 3 15.58 20.38 1.32
N ILE A 4 14.53 20.90 1.97
CA ILE A 4 13.20 20.26 2.01
C ILE A 4 12.27 21.06 1.10
N LEU A 5 11.72 20.39 0.09
CA LEU A 5 10.82 20.98 -0.88
C LEU A 5 9.42 20.35 -0.76
N PRO A 6 8.34 21.12 -0.98
CA PRO A 6 6.99 20.57 -1.01
C PRO A 6 6.79 19.66 -2.22
N PHE A 7 5.92 18.67 -2.07
CA PHE A 7 5.47 17.82 -3.18
C PHE A 7 3.95 17.67 -3.15
N ARG A 8 3.38 17.33 -4.31
CA ARG A 8 1.96 17.06 -4.42
C ARG A 8 1.67 15.63 -3.98
N GLY A 9 0.93 15.46 -2.88
CA GLY A 9 0.47 14.15 -2.43
C GLY A 9 -0.49 13.49 -3.43
N LEU A 10 -0.42 12.16 -3.52
CA LEU A 10 -1.36 11.33 -4.27
C LEU A 10 -2.54 10.93 -3.38
N ARG A 11 -3.72 10.75 -3.99
CA ARG A 11 -4.94 10.25 -3.33
C ARG A 11 -5.58 9.18 -4.18
N TYR A 12 -6.27 8.25 -3.53
CA TYR A 12 -7.15 7.31 -4.23
C TYR A 12 -8.28 8.04 -4.96
N ASP A 13 -8.70 7.45 -6.07
CA ASP A 13 -9.88 7.88 -6.82
C ASP A 13 -11.13 7.20 -6.24
N PRO A 14 -12.01 7.92 -5.51
CA PRO A 14 -13.18 7.34 -4.86
C PRO A 14 -14.24 6.87 -5.86
N SER A 15 -14.15 7.22 -7.14
CA SER A 15 -15.04 6.69 -8.18
C SER A 15 -14.65 5.27 -8.63
N ARG A 16 -13.42 4.84 -8.31
CA ARG A 16 -12.86 3.55 -8.73
C ARG A 16 -12.75 2.53 -7.60
N VAL A 17 -12.64 3.00 -6.35
CA VAL A 17 -12.46 2.15 -5.17
C VAL A 17 -13.24 2.67 -3.98
N ALA A 18 -13.76 1.77 -3.15
CA ALA A 18 -14.17 2.11 -1.79
C ALA A 18 -12.92 2.19 -0.91
N LEU A 19 -12.77 3.27 -0.14
CA LEU A 19 -11.56 3.50 0.67
C LEU A 19 -11.29 2.36 1.65
N ASP A 20 -12.34 1.82 2.27
CA ASP A 20 -12.22 0.75 3.25
C ASP A 20 -11.52 -0.50 2.69
N ASP A 21 -11.65 -0.76 1.37
CA ASP A 21 -11.06 -1.91 0.68
C ASP A 21 -9.59 -1.73 0.30
N VAL A 22 -9.10 -0.49 0.28
CA VAL A 22 -7.76 -0.17 -0.21
C VAL A 22 -6.81 0.35 0.86
N VAL A 23 -7.30 0.65 2.06
CA VAL A 23 -6.44 1.02 3.19
C VAL A 23 -5.91 -0.22 3.93
N ALA A 24 -4.79 -0.04 4.62
CA ALA A 24 -4.16 -1.05 5.46
C ALA A 24 -3.61 -0.43 6.75
N PRO A 25 -3.52 -1.20 7.85
CA PRO A 25 -2.65 -0.83 8.96
C PRO A 25 -1.16 -0.81 8.50
N PRO A 26 -0.28 -0.16 9.27
CA PRO A 26 1.17 -0.20 9.02
C PRO A 26 1.71 -1.63 8.88
N TYR A 27 2.72 -1.81 8.02
CA TYR A 27 3.25 -3.14 7.69
C TYR A 27 3.90 -3.85 8.88
N ASP A 28 4.36 -3.11 9.88
CA ASP A 28 5.06 -3.60 11.07
C ASP A 28 4.10 -4.12 12.16
N VAL A 29 2.80 -3.91 12.01
CA VAL A 29 1.78 -4.36 12.98
C VAL A 29 0.86 -5.47 12.46
N ILE A 30 1.04 -5.90 11.20
CA ILE A 30 0.24 -6.96 10.57
C ILE A 30 1.07 -8.23 10.38
N SER A 31 0.43 -9.39 10.55
CA SER A 31 1.00 -10.70 10.23
C SER A 31 1.02 -10.97 8.71
N PRO A 32 1.79 -11.97 8.25
CA PRO A 32 1.79 -12.37 6.84
C PRO A 32 0.41 -12.76 6.31
N ASP A 33 -0.42 -13.44 7.11
CA ASP A 33 -1.77 -13.86 6.73
C ASP A 33 -2.73 -12.68 6.63
N GLU A 34 -2.64 -11.71 7.54
CA GLU A 34 -3.39 -10.45 7.45
C GLU A 34 -2.99 -9.67 6.20
N ALA A 35 -1.69 -9.59 5.91
CA ALA A 35 -1.18 -8.95 4.70
C ALA A 35 -1.66 -9.67 3.43
N ALA A 36 -1.73 -11.01 3.43
CA ALA A 36 -2.28 -11.78 2.33
C ALA A 36 -3.79 -11.51 2.14
N GLY A 37 -4.55 -11.45 3.23
CA GLY A 37 -5.97 -11.06 3.21
C GLY A 37 -6.18 -9.66 2.64
N LEU A 38 -5.38 -8.66 3.06
CA LEU A 38 -5.44 -7.30 2.53
C LEU A 38 -5.14 -7.23 1.03
N ARG A 39 -4.15 -7.99 0.54
CA ARG A 39 -3.88 -8.09 -0.91
C ARG A 39 -5.02 -8.74 -1.68
N ALA A 40 -5.66 -9.75 -1.10
CA ALA A 40 -6.80 -10.43 -1.72
C ALA A 40 -8.07 -9.55 -1.76
N ARG A 41 -8.23 -8.63 -0.80
CA ARG A 41 -9.39 -7.70 -0.76
C ARG A 41 -9.44 -6.77 -1.95
N SER A 42 -8.30 -6.26 -2.41
CA SER A 42 -8.23 -5.38 -3.57
C SER A 42 -6.84 -5.38 -4.20
N PRO A 43 -6.73 -5.39 -5.55
CA PRO A 43 -5.44 -5.22 -6.23
C PRO A 43 -4.83 -3.83 -6.01
N TYR A 44 -5.59 -2.87 -5.46
CA TYR A 44 -5.13 -1.49 -5.20
C TYR A 44 -4.85 -1.23 -3.70
N ASN A 45 -4.86 -2.27 -2.86
CA ASN A 45 -4.63 -2.09 -1.43
C ASN A 45 -3.22 -1.55 -1.14
N ALA A 46 -3.14 -0.58 -0.23
CA ALA A 46 -1.90 0.12 0.15
C ALA A 46 -0.79 -0.83 0.63
N VAL A 47 -1.14 -2.00 1.16
CA VAL A 47 -0.18 -3.03 1.58
C VAL A 47 0.77 -3.47 0.46
N ALA A 48 0.37 -3.34 -0.82
CA ALA A 48 1.22 -3.66 -1.95
C ALA A 48 2.39 -2.68 -2.13
N VAL A 49 2.25 -1.43 -1.66
CA VAL A 49 3.28 -0.39 -1.71
C VAL A 49 4.17 -0.45 -0.49
N ASP A 50 3.55 -0.52 0.70
CA ASP A 50 4.27 -0.43 1.98
C ASP A 50 4.92 -1.77 2.38
N LEU A 51 4.39 -2.90 1.90
CA LEU A 51 4.96 -4.24 2.09
C LEU A 51 5.03 -4.97 0.73
N PRO A 52 5.93 -4.58 -0.17
CA PRO A 52 6.04 -5.19 -1.48
C PRO A 52 6.55 -6.63 -1.36
N THR A 53 5.95 -7.55 -2.11
CA THR A 53 6.49 -8.91 -2.26
C THR A 53 7.53 -8.90 -3.36
N ALA A 54 8.69 -9.50 -3.13
CA ALA A 54 9.68 -9.66 -4.18
C ALA A 54 9.06 -10.45 -5.35
N THR A 55 8.98 -9.83 -6.52
CA THR A 55 8.74 -10.57 -7.76
C THR A 55 10.01 -11.37 -8.05
N PRO A 56 9.94 -12.69 -8.34
CA PRO A 56 11.13 -13.43 -8.74
C PRO A 56 11.77 -12.77 -9.97
N GLY A 57 12.98 -12.19 -9.80
CA GLY A 57 13.76 -11.61 -10.90
C GLY A 57 14.16 -10.14 -10.76
N GLU A 58 13.73 -9.43 -9.71
CA GLU A 58 14.16 -8.04 -9.48
C GLU A 58 15.12 -7.97 -8.28
N GLY A 59 16.41 -7.80 -8.59
CA GLY A 59 17.52 -7.56 -7.66
C GLY A 59 18.61 -6.75 -8.34
#